data_AF-A0A0N4X190-F1
#
_entry.id   AF-A0A0N4X190-F1
#
_cell.length_a   1.000
_cell.length_b   1.000
_cell.length_c   1.000
_cell.angle_alpha   90.00
_cell.angle_beta   90.00
_cell.angle_gamma   90.00
#
_symmetry.space_group_name_H-M   'P 1'
#
loop_
_entity.id
_entity.type
_entity.pdbx_description
1 polymer ?
#
loop_
_entity_poly.entity_id
_entity_poly.type
_entity_poly.pdbx_seq_one_letter_code
_entity_poly.pdbx_strand_id
1 'polypeptide(L)'
;MDSVPNRAPSNLQGPPVKRRLSSRSPLDNSDLVDAVKCLSSDKQLPLHVKTILTHLLNKSTAMEDLVQQNRKLEENFREQTLDNEGLRKEIDVLRLSLCKNGNNPQLTTQSSPVVENLSTNVQGNCNIVVLNMSAQDLL
;
A
#
# COMPACT_ATOMS: atom_id res chain seq x y z
N MET A 1 18.52 -17.25 73.80
CA MET A 1 17.07 -17.27 74.11
C MET A 1 16.67 -15.81 74.32
N ASP A 2 16.39 -15.09 73.25
CA ASP A 2 15.01 -14.84 72.74
C ASP A 2 14.55 -13.47 73.27
N SER A 3 14.04 -12.48 72.54
CA SER A 3 13.53 -12.37 71.18
C SER A 3 13.57 -10.91 70.73
N VAL A 4 13.86 -10.68 69.44
CA VAL A 4 13.34 -9.53 68.67
C VAL A 4 11.98 -9.95 68.12
N PRO A 5 10.92 -9.12 68.19
CA PRO A 5 10.31 -8.57 66.96
C PRO A 5 9.76 -7.14 67.21
N ASN A 6 9.44 -6.26 66.26
CA ASN A 6 8.93 -6.43 64.92
C ASN A 6 9.04 -5.04 64.23
N ARG A 7 9.92 -4.85 63.25
CA ARG A 7 9.89 -3.65 62.40
C ARG A 7 9.35 -4.09 61.05
N ALA A 8 8.12 -3.70 60.76
CA ALA A 8 7.47 -3.96 59.48
C ALA A 8 8.35 -3.47 58.32
N PRO A 9 8.47 -4.24 57.22
CA PRO A 9 9.11 -3.75 56.01
C PRO A 9 8.16 -2.77 55.31
N SER A 10 8.50 -1.49 55.31
CA SER A 10 7.84 -0.49 54.45
C SER A 10 8.25 -0.76 53.01
N ASN A 11 7.51 -1.65 52.39
CA ASN A 11 7.57 -2.04 50.99
C ASN A 11 7.17 -0.83 50.12
N LEU A 12 8.13 0.00 49.69
CA LEU A 12 7.90 1.08 48.72
C LEU A 12 7.88 0.50 47.30
N GLN A 13 7.02 -0.48 47.06
CA GLN A 13 6.64 -0.90 45.71
C GLN A 13 5.40 -0.10 45.31
N GLY A 14 5.63 1.16 44.92
CA GLY A 14 4.59 1.96 44.26
C GLY A 14 4.18 1.31 42.94
N PRO A 15 2.91 1.46 42.52
CA PRO A 15 2.43 0.91 41.25
C PRO A 15 3.24 1.49 40.07
N PRO A 16 3.40 0.74 38.97
CA PRO A 16 4.20 1.19 37.85
C PRO A 16 3.63 2.49 37.30
N VAL A 17 4.45 3.54 37.28
CA VAL A 17 4.10 4.83 36.69
C VAL A 17 3.77 4.58 35.23
N LYS A 18 2.48 4.62 34.89
CA LYS A 18 2.00 4.64 33.50
C LYS A 18 2.60 5.87 32.84
N ARG A 19 3.71 5.67 32.11
CA ARG A 19 4.28 6.67 31.20
C ARG A 19 3.23 6.96 30.14
N ARG A 20 2.44 8.01 30.36
CA ARG A 20 1.59 8.60 29.33
C ARG A 20 2.56 9.14 28.28
N LEU A 21 2.59 8.49 27.12
CA LEU A 21 3.23 9.05 25.94
C LEU A 21 2.45 10.32 25.61
N SER A 22 2.99 11.47 26.02
CA SER A 22 2.50 12.77 25.56
C SER A 22 2.39 12.72 24.04
N SER A 23 1.24 13.15 23.53
CA SER A 23 0.95 13.37 22.13
C SER A 23 2.12 14.11 21.48
N ARG A 24 2.94 13.35 20.75
CA ARG A 24 4.15 13.84 20.09
C ARG A 24 3.68 14.67 18.91
N SER A 25 4.05 15.96 18.87
CA SER A 25 4.04 16.74 17.62
C SER A 25 4.75 15.93 16.53
N PRO A 26 4.38 16.09 15.25
CA PRO A 26 5.09 15.41 14.17
C PRO A 26 6.56 15.80 14.32
N LEU A 27 7.40 14.84 14.70
CA LEU A 27 8.83 15.07 14.74
C LEU A 27 9.27 15.08 13.28
N ASP A 28 9.85 16.19 12.82
CA ASP A 28 10.38 16.25 11.47
C ASP A 28 11.45 15.16 11.31
N ASN A 29 11.41 14.45 10.20
CA ASN A 29 12.33 13.33 9.94
C ASN A 29 13.80 13.76 9.98
N SER A 30 14.10 15.04 9.73
CA SER A 30 15.43 15.63 9.92
C SER A 30 15.92 15.53 11.36
N ASP A 31 15.04 15.79 12.33
CA ASP A 31 15.39 15.79 13.76
C ASP A 31 15.74 14.38 14.23
N LEU A 32 15.07 13.35 13.67
CA LEU A 32 15.36 11.96 13.97
C LEU A 32 16.73 11.54 13.40
N VAL A 33 17.00 11.89 12.14
CA VAL A 33 18.29 11.60 11.49
C VAL A 33 19.43 12.23 12.28
N ASP A 34 19.28 13.49 12.70
CA ASP A 34 20.33 14.19 13.43
C ASP A 34 20.49 13.66 14.86
N ALA A 35 19.40 13.29 15.54
CA ALA A 35 19.48 12.61 16.83
C ALA A 35 20.24 11.26 16.74
N VAL A 36 19.98 10.46 15.70
CA VAL A 36 20.69 9.20 15.48
C VAL A 36 22.17 9.44 15.15
N LYS A 37 22.51 10.49 14.40
CA LYS A 37 23.92 10.88 14.19
C LYS A 37 24.62 11.21 15.50
N CYS A 38 24.00 12.02 16.36
CA CYS A 38 24.56 12.35 17.68
C CYS A 38 24.82 11.09 18.52
N LEU A 39 23.86 10.16 18.57
CA LEU A 39 24.02 8.88 19.28
C LEU A 39 25.09 7.98 18.66
N SER A 40 25.24 8.02 17.34
CA SER A 40 26.25 7.25 16.62
C SER A 40 27.68 7.74 16.92
N SER A 41 27.84 9.04 17.18
CA SER A 41 29.11 9.66 17.57
C SER A 41 29.51 9.45 19.03
N ASP A 42 28.58 9.05 19.91
CA ASP A 42 28.86 8.81 21.33
C ASP A 42 29.78 7.60 21.53
N LYS A 43 30.97 7.81 22.10
CA LYS A 43 31.97 6.76 22.32
C LYS A 43 31.58 5.78 23.44
N GLN A 44 30.67 6.17 24.34
CA GLN A 44 30.22 5.32 25.43
C GLN A 44 29.14 4.33 24.99
N LEU A 45 28.48 4.60 23.86
CA LEU A 45 27.41 3.75 23.38
C LEU A 45 27.97 2.47 22.74
N PRO A 46 27.51 1.27 23.16
CA PRO A 46 27.97 0.01 22.58
C PRO A 46 27.71 -0.07 21.07
N LEU A 47 28.65 -0.66 20.34
CA LEU A 47 28.59 -0.75 18.87
C LEU A 47 27.29 -1.39 18.36
N HIS A 48 26.85 -2.47 18.99
CA HIS A 48 25.63 -3.18 18.59
C HIS A 48 24.39 -2.27 18.67
N VAL A 49 24.32 -1.36 19.65
CA VAL A 49 23.21 -0.41 19.77
C VAL A 49 23.24 0.58 18.61
N LYS A 50 24.42 1.11 18.25
CA LYS A 50 24.58 2.01 17.10
C LYS A 50 24.14 1.33 15.80
N THR A 51 24.56 0.09 15.59
CA THR A 51 24.17 -0.69 14.41
C THR A 51 22.65 -0.85 14.34
N ILE A 52 22.00 -1.18 15.46
CA ILE A 52 20.54 -1.30 15.52
C ILE A 52 19.88 0.04 15.19
N LEU A 53 20.33 1.15 15.79
CA LEU A 53 19.76 2.48 15.54
C LEU A 53 19.88 2.89 14.07
N THR A 54 21.06 2.71 13.46
CA THR A 54 21.28 3.00 12.04
C THR A 54 20.41 2.12 11.15
N HIS A 55 20.30 0.83 11.46
CA HIS A 55 19.47 -0.10 10.69
C HIS A 55 17.99 0.30 10.75
N LEU A 56 17.48 0.64 11.94
CA LEU A 56 16.10 1.08 12.13
C LEU A 56 15.83 2.40 11.39
N LEU A 57 16.76 3.36 11.45
CA LEU A 57 16.65 4.62 10.71
C LEU A 57 16.55 4.37 9.21
N ASN A 58 17.46 3.56 8.65
CA ASN A 58 17.47 3.24 7.22
C ASN A 58 16.17 2.55 6.79
N LYS A 59 15.65 1.61 7.60
CA LYS A 59 14.35 0.96 7.33
C LYS A 59 13.20 1.96 7.37
N SER A 60 13.23 2.90 8.31
CA SER A 60 12.19 3.94 8.41
C SER A 60 12.19 4.83 7.18
N THR A 61 13.36 5.31 6.74
CA THR A 61 13.50 6.13 5.54
C THR A 61 13.05 5.38 4.28
N ALA A 62 13.49 4.13 4.10
CA ALA A 62 13.07 3.32 2.96
C ALA A 62 11.56 3.07 2.94
N MET A 63 10.94 2.92 4.10
CA MET A 63 9.48 2.77 4.21
C MET A 63 8.76 4.07 3.84
N GLU A 64 9.26 5.22 4.28
CA GLU A 64 8.73 6.53 3.90
C GLU A 64 8.79 6.73 2.37
N ASP A 65 9.92 6.40 1.74
CA ASP A 65 10.12 6.47 0.30
C ASP A 65 9.11 5.57 -0.44
N LEU A 66 8.93 4.33 0.03
CA LEU A 66 7.96 3.40 -0.54
C LEU A 66 6.52 3.90 -0.40
N VAL A 67 6.16 4.48 0.74
CA VAL A 67 4.84 5.09 0.95
C VAL A 67 4.62 6.25 -0.02
N GLN A 68 5.64 7.10 -0.22
CA GLN A 68 5.56 8.22 -1.16
C GLN A 68 5.43 7.74 -2.61
N GLN A 69 6.20 6.73 -3.02
CA GLN A 69 6.08 6.12 -4.34
C GLN A 69 4.71 5.48 -4.55
N ASN A 70 4.18 4.79 -3.55
CA ASN A 70 2.87 4.18 -3.63
C ASN A 70 1.78 5.22 -3.85
N ARG A 71 1.78 6.32 -3.07
CA ARG A 71 0.82 7.43 -3.28
C ARG A 71 0.89 8.01 -4.69
N LYS A 72 2.09 8.18 -5.24
CA LYS A 72 2.28 8.66 -6.61
C LYS A 72 1.70 7.68 -7.64
N LEU A 73 1.90 6.39 -7.43
CA LEU A 73 1.34 5.35 -8.30
C LEU A 73 -0.19 5.31 -8.22
N GLU A 74 -0.76 5.42 -7.02
CA GLU A 74 -2.22 5.51 -6.82
C GLU A 74 -2.83 6.71 -7.55
N GLU A 75 -2.17 7.87 -7.47
CA GLU A 75 -2.61 9.08 -8.17
C GLU A 75 -2.57 8.91 -9.70
N ASN A 76 -1.45 8.43 -10.24
CA ASN A 76 -1.30 8.17 -11.67
C ASN A 76 -2.33 7.14 -12.16
N PHE A 77 -2.56 6.09 -11.38
CA PHE A 77 -3.55 5.06 -11.72
C PHE A 77 -4.97 5.63 -11.76
N ARG A 78 -5.32 6.49 -10.81
CA ARG A 78 -6.62 7.17 -10.78
C ARG A 78 -6.80 8.08 -11.99
N GLU A 79 -5.79 8.87 -12.35
CA GLU A 79 -5.82 9.74 -13.54
C GLU A 79 -6.03 8.91 -14.81
N GLN A 80 -5.22 7.88 -15.02
CA GLN A 80 -5.34 6.99 -16.17
C GLN A 80 -6.69 6.26 -16.23
N THR A 81 -7.30 5.95 -15.09
CA THR A 81 -8.62 5.33 -15.03
C THR A 81 -9.69 6.30 -15.52
N LEU A 82 -9.63 7.57 -15.11
CA LEU A 82 -10.56 8.61 -15.55
C LEU A 82 -10.42 8.89 -17.05
N ASP A 83 -9.19 8.96 -17.55
CA ASP A 83 -8.93 9.16 -18.98
C ASP A 83 -9.47 8.00 -19.82
N ASN A 84 -9.21 6.76 -19.40
CA ASN A 84 -9.76 5.58 -20.07
C ASN A 84 -11.29 5.56 -20.06
N GLU A 85 -11.92 5.99 -18.97
CA GLU A 85 -13.38 6.12 -18.90
C GLU A 85 -13.89 7.18 -19.88
N GLY A 86 -13.22 8.33 -19.98
CA GLY A 86 -13.54 9.39 -20.93
C GLY A 86 -13.45 8.92 -22.39
N LEU A 87 -12.34 8.27 -22.74
CA LEU A 87 -12.13 7.72 -24.08
C LEU A 87 -13.15 6.63 -24.42
N ARG A 88 -13.51 5.78 -23.46
CA ARG A 88 -14.56 4.76 -23.66
C ARG A 88 -15.91 5.41 -23.98
N LYS A 89 -16.30 6.46 -23.24
CA LYS A 89 -17.53 7.22 -23.52
C LYS A 89 -17.50 7.85 -24.91
N GLU A 90 -16.37 8.43 -25.31
CA GLU A 90 -16.22 9.01 -26.65
C GLU A 90 -16.37 7.96 -27.75
N ILE A 91 -15.71 6.80 -27.61
CA ILE A 91 -15.86 5.66 -28.53
C ILE A 91 -17.33 5.24 -28.64
N ASP A 92 -18.05 5.15 -27.53
CA ASP A 92 -19.46 4.76 -27.53
C ASP A 92 -20.34 5.80 -28.23
N VAL A 93 -20.11 7.10 -28.03
CA VAL A 93 -20.79 8.18 -28.75
C VAL A 93 -20.53 8.11 -30.27
N LEU A 94 -19.28 7.88 -30.66
CA LEU A 94 -18.90 7.74 -32.06
C LEU A 94 -19.55 6.52 -32.71
N ARG A 95 -19.57 5.38 -32.00
CA ARG A 95 -20.27 4.15 -32.44
C ARG A 95 -21.76 4.41 -32.64
N LEU A 96 -22.43 5.05 -31.70
CA LEU A 96 -23.84 5.40 -31.81
C LEU A 96 -24.12 6.32 -33.02
N SER A 97 -23.26 7.29 -33.25
CA SER A 97 -23.37 8.22 -34.39
C SER A 97 -23.21 7.50 -35.74
N LEU A 98 -22.26 6.57 -35.83
CA LEU A 98 -22.08 5.73 -37.02
C LEU A 98 -23.28 4.80 -37.27
N CYS A 99 -23.83 4.18 -36.23
CA CYS A 99 -25.04 3.37 -36.34
C CYS A 99 -26.25 4.19 -36.80
N LYS A 100 -26.38 5.44 -36.34
CA LYS A 100 -27.47 6.34 -36.74
C LYS A 100 -27.39 6.75 -38.21
N ASN A 101 -26.18 6.90 -38.74
CA ASN A 101 -25.94 7.29 -40.14
C ASN A 101 -25.98 6.10 -41.13
N GLY A 102 -25.85 4.86 -40.64
CA GLY A 102 -26.00 3.63 -41.43
C GLY A 102 -27.45 3.26 -41.75
N ASN A 103 -28.43 3.95 -41.16
CA ASN A 103 -29.86 3.69 -41.36
C ASN A 103 -30.46 4.65 -42.41
N ASN A 104 -30.00 4.56 -43.66
CA ASN A 104 -30.73 5.07 -44.82
C ASN A 104 -31.36 3.88 -45.55
N PRO A 105 -32.71 3.75 -45.63
CA PRO A 105 -33.34 2.67 -46.37
C PRO A 105 -33.37 2.99 -47.87
N GLN A 106 -32.25 2.79 -48.56
CA GLN A 106 -32.29 2.69 -50.02
C GLN A 106 -31.05 1.99 -50.57
N LEU A 107 -31.16 0.67 -50.77
CA LEU A 107 -30.64 0.01 -51.97
C LEU A 107 -31.35 -1.33 -52.13
N THR A 108 -32.11 -1.37 -53.21
CA THR A 108 -32.84 -2.47 -53.81
C THR A 108 -31.98 -3.72 -53.98
N THR A 109 -32.55 -4.85 -53.57
CA THR A 109 -32.57 -6.14 -54.28
C THR A 109 -31.23 -6.67 -54.81
N GLN A 110 -30.67 -7.69 -54.16
CA GLN A 110 -30.48 -9.03 -54.76
C GLN A 110 -29.99 -10.09 -53.73
N SER A 111 -30.84 -11.08 -53.50
CA SER A 111 -30.57 -12.54 -53.47
C SER A 111 -29.35 -13.12 -52.71
N SER A 112 -29.62 -13.65 -51.50
CA SER A 112 -29.27 -14.98 -50.91
C SER A 112 -27.83 -15.56 -50.93
N PRO A 113 -27.48 -16.55 -50.06
CA PRO A 113 -27.99 -16.89 -48.71
C PRO A 113 -26.87 -17.11 -47.63
N VAL A 114 -27.31 -17.05 -46.37
CA VAL A 114 -26.86 -17.80 -45.17
C VAL A 114 -25.48 -18.49 -45.20
N VAL A 115 -24.55 -18.02 -44.35
CA VAL A 115 -23.62 -18.90 -43.61
C VAL A 115 -23.48 -18.39 -42.17
N GLU A 116 -23.52 -19.35 -41.26
CA GLU A 116 -23.64 -19.26 -39.81
C GLU A 116 -22.44 -18.63 -39.10
N ASN A 117 -22.76 -17.72 -38.18
CA ASN A 117 -22.42 -17.79 -36.75
C ASN A 117 -20.97 -18.16 -36.34
N LEU A 118 -20.14 -17.15 -36.11
CA LEU A 118 -19.00 -17.24 -35.18
C LEU A 118 -18.98 -16.00 -34.28
N SER A 119 -19.68 -16.12 -33.16
CA SER A 119 -19.53 -15.28 -31.99
C SER A 119 -18.17 -15.59 -31.34
N THR A 120 -17.14 -14.78 -31.62
CA THR A 120 -15.88 -14.84 -30.85
C THR A 120 -15.82 -13.71 -29.85
N ASN A 121 -16.32 -14.05 -28.67
CA ASN A 121 -15.97 -13.56 -27.34
C ASN A 121 -14.51 -13.05 -27.28
N VAL A 122 -14.31 -11.73 -27.24
CA VAL A 122 -13.02 -11.14 -26.87
C VAL A 122 -12.96 -11.13 -25.35
N GLN A 123 -12.68 -12.31 -24.81
CA GLN A 123 -12.41 -12.52 -23.39
C GLN A 123 -11.10 -11.84 -23.04
N GLY A 124 -11.15 -10.88 -22.12
CA GLY A 124 -9.99 -10.14 -21.65
C GLY A 124 -8.91 -11.08 -21.14
N ASN A 125 -7.73 -11.01 -21.74
CA ASN A 125 -6.51 -11.59 -21.18
C ASN A 125 -6.07 -10.75 -19.98
N CYS A 126 -6.73 -10.95 -18.84
CA CYS A 126 -6.09 -10.73 -17.55
C CYS A 126 -5.34 -12.02 -17.19
N ASN A 127 -4.03 -12.03 -17.41
CA ASN A 127 -3.15 -13.03 -16.81
C ASN A 127 -3.15 -12.82 -15.29
N ILE A 128 -4.14 -13.37 -14.60
CA ILE A 128 -4.05 -13.59 -13.15
C ILE A 128 -3.16 -14.81 -12.99
N VAL A 129 -1.92 -14.57 -12.56
CA VAL A 129 -1.08 -15.61 -11.98
C VAL A 129 -1.75 -16.01 -10.66
N VAL A 130 -2.54 -17.07 -10.69
CA VAL A 130 -2.99 -17.73 -9.46
C VAL A 130 -1.77 -18.43 -8.87
N LEU A 131 -1.16 -17.82 -7.86
CA LEU A 131 -0.21 -18.50 -6.99
C LEU A 131 -1.00 -19.58 -6.24
N ASN A 132 -0.92 -20.81 -6.74
CA ASN A 132 -1.40 -21.99 -6.04
C ASN A 132 -0.45 -22.25 -4.86
N MET A 133 -0.71 -21.59 -3.73
CA MET A 133 -0.05 -21.95 -2.47
C MET A 133 -0.71 -23.20 -1.92
N SER A 134 -0.03 -24.33 -2.08
CA SER A 134 -0.37 -25.60 -1.42
C SER A 134 -0.25 -25.41 0.10
N ALA A 135 -1.32 -25.75 0.82
CA ALA A 135 -1.40 -25.67 2.28
C ALA A 135 -0.67 -26.84 2.98
N GLN A 136 0.57 -27.14 2.58
CA GLN A 136 1.38 -28.21 3.19
C GLN A 136 2.70 -27.76 3.82
N ASP A 137 3.06 -26.47 3.76
CA ASP A 137 4.29 -25.96 4.40
C ASP A 137 4.03 -25.32 5.78
N LEU A 138 3.03 -25.82 6.51
CA LEU A 138 2.79 -25.48 7.91
C LEU A 138 2.73 -26.77 8.74
N LEU A 139 3.90 -27.34 9.02
CA LEU A 139 4.20 -28.19 10.17
C LEU A 139 5.71 -28.23 10.42
#